data_AF-K1RL31-F1
#
_entry.id   AF-K1RL31-F1
#
_cell.length_a   1.000
_cell.length_b   1.000
_cell.length_c   1.000
_cell.angle_alpha   90.00
_cell.angle_beta   90.00
_cell.angle_gamma   90.00
#
_symmetry.space_group_name_H-M   'P 1'
#
loop_
_entity.id
_entity.type
_entity.pdbx_description
1 polymer ?
#
loop_
_entity_poly.entity_id
_entity_poly.type
_entity_poly.pdbx_seq_one_letter_code
_entity_poly.pdbx_strand_id
1 'polypeptide(L)' 'MNHNIINYPTIPTEIVVHLGSPTEAAKDISISFIDYIKNVASNEIYPTWPDSAIEANILAQISFALNRIY' A
#
# COMPACT_ATOMS: atom_id res chain seq x y z
N MET A 1 4.20 -23.04 14.65
CA MET A 1 3.63 -21.74 14.27
C MET A 1 2.48 -22.01 13.32
N ASN A 2 1.25 -21.70 13.72
CA ASN A 2 0.09 -21.92 12.86
C ASN A 2 0.21 -20.97 11.66
N HIS A 3 0.50 -21.51 10.48
CA HIS A 3 0.30 -20.78 9.24
C HIS A 3 -1.20 -20.65 9.05
N ASN A 4 -1.77 -19.53 9.47
CA ASN A 4 -3.10 -19.13 9.02
C ASN A 4 -2.98 -18.93 7.51
N ILE A 5 -3.32 -19.96 6.75
CA ILE A 5 -3.38 -19.88 5.29
C ILE A 5 -4.49 -18.87 4.99
N ILE A 6 -4.09 -17.70 4.50
CA ILE A 6 -5.04 -16.69 4.06
C ILE A 6 -5.44 -17.06 2.64
N ASN A 7 -6.61 -17.67 2.49
CA ASN A 7 -7.11 -18.14 1.18
C ASN A 7 -7.58 -17.00 0.25
N TYR A 8 -7.60 -15.75 0.74
CA TYR A 8 -8.08 -14.58 0.01
C TYR A 8 -7.28 -13.33 0.40
N PRO A 9 -7.04 -12.37 -0.51
CA PRO A 9 -6.41 -11.12 -0.15
C PRO A 9 -7.21 -10.39 0.94
N THR A 10 -6.54 -9.98 2.00
CA THR A 10 -7.11 -9.15 3.08
C THR A 10 -6.32 -7.86 3.19
N ILE A 11 -7.00 -6.78 3.61
CA ILE A 11 -6.32 -5.51 3.89
C ILE A 11 -5.51 -5.66 5.18
N PRO A 12 -4.17 -5.49 5.15
CA PRO A 12 -3.35 -5.60 6.34
C PRO A 12 -3.52 -4.37 7.23
N THR A 13 -3.20 -4.51 8.52
CA THR A 13 -3.19 -3.38 9.45
C THR A 13 -2.00 -2.45 9.20
N GLU A 14 -0.83 -3.04 8.91
CA GLU A 14 0.42 -2.32 8.68
C GLU A 14 1.13 -2.82 7.43
N ILE A 15 2.05 -2.00 6.90
CA ILE A 15 2.94 -2.33 5.80
C ILE A 15 4.36 -1.88 6.14
N VAL A 16 5.34 -2.69 5.72
CA VAL A 16 6.76 -2.37 5.84
C VAL A 16 7.21 -1.58 4.60
N VAL A 17 7.82 -0.42 4.82
CA VAL A 17 8.36 0.44 3.77
C VAL A 17 9.87 0.56 3.94
N HIS A 18 10.60 0.27 2.87
CA HIS A 18 12.04 0.47 2.78
C HIS A 18 12.35 1.92 2.39
N LEU A 19 13.09 2.65 3.23
CA LEU A 19 13.37 4.09 3.05
C LEU A 19 14.58 4.38 2.16
N GLY A 20 14.77 3.63 1.08
CA GLY A 20 15.88 3.79 0.14
C GLY A 20 15.62 3.10 -1.18
N SER A 21 16.62 3.10 -2.06
CA SER A 21 16.54 2.29 -3.29
C SER A 21 16.48 0.80 -2.95
N PRO A 22 15.91 -0.09 -3.79
CA PRO A 22 15.71 -1.50 -3.45
C PRO A 22 16.95 -2.29 -3.01
N THR A 23 18.15 -1.84 -3.39
CA THR A 23 19.44 -2.47 -3.04
C THR A 23 20.26 -1.66 -2.04
N GLU A 24 19.74 -0.52 -1.58
CA GLU A 24 20.41 0.37 -0.65
C GLU A 24 20.28 -0.16 0.78
N ALA A 25 21.31 0.05 1.61
CA ALA A 25 21.23 -0.26 3.03
C ALA A 25 20.44 0.84 3.76
N ALA A 26 19.13 0.88 3.58
CA ALA A 26 18.23 1.83 4.23
C ALA A 26 17.34 1.19 5.31
N LYS A 27 16.71 2.04 6.11
CA LYS A 27 15.85 1.63 7.21
C LYS A 27 14.48 1.15 6.70
N ASP A 28 14.01 0.04 7.24
CA ASP A 28 12.61 -0.38 7.12
C ASP A 28 11.78 0.22 8.25
N ILE A 29 10.58 0.71 7.92
CA ILE A 29 9.60 1.20 8.89
C ILE A 29 8.27 0.47 8.72
N SER A 30 7.61 0.15 9.84
CA SER A 30 6.21 -0.32 9.82
C SER A 30 5.30 0.87 10.03
N ILE A 31 4.32 1.04 9.13
CA ILE A 31 3.31 2.10 9.22
C ILE A 31 1.92 1.51 8.93
N SER A 32 0.88 2.23 9.33
CA SER A 32 -0.51 1.91 8.98
C SER A 32 -0.66 1.78 7.46
N PHE A 33 -1.31 0.70 7.00
CA PHE A 33 -1.58 0.49 5.57
C PHE A 33 -2.40 1.64 4.98
N ILE A 34 -3.36 2.18 5.74
CA ILE A 34 -4.18 3.31 5.31
C ILE A 34 -3.32 4.56 5.11
N ASP A 35 -2.37 4.82 6.00
CA ASP A 35 -1.51 6.00 5.90
C ASP A 35 -0.51 5.86 4.74
N TYR A 36 -0.03 4.64 4.48
CA TYR A 36 0.74 4.35 3.27
C TYR A 36 -0.07 4.70 2.00
N ILE A 37 -1.29 4.16 1.86
CA ILE A 37 -2.13 4.40 0.67
C ILE A 37 -2.49 5.88 0.52
N LYS A 38 -2.82 6.58 1.60
CA LYS A 38 -3.08 8.03 1.56
C LYS A 38 -1.86 8.82 1.04
N ASN A 39 -0.66 8.48 1.51
CA ASN A 39 0.56 9.14 1.06
C ASN A 39 0.83 8.87 -0.42
N VAL A 40 0.69 7.62 -0.88
CA VAL A 40 0.83 7.28 -2.31
C VAL A 40 -0.21 8.05 -3.14
N ALA A 41 -1.48 8.01 -2.75
CA ALA A 41 -2.54 8.73 -3.46
C ALA A 41 -2.26 10.23 -3.57
N SER A 42 -1.83 10.88 -2.49
CA SER A 42 -1.52 12.31 -2.49
C SER A 42 -0.32 12.72 -3.35
N ASN A 43 0.56 11.77 -3.71
CA ASN A 43 1.69 12.02 -4.62
C ASN A 43 1.33 11.76 -6.09
N GLU A 44 0.34 10.90 -6.35
CA GLU A 44 0.02 10.44 -7.71
C GLU A 44 -1.23 11.12 -8.30
N ILE A 45 -2.17 11.58 -7.48
CA ILE A 45 -3.45 12.13 -7.93
C ILE A 45 -3.85 13.41 -7.19
N TYR A 46 -4.61 14.28 -7.86
CA TYR A 46 -5.12 15.52 -7.28
C TYR A 46 -6.48 15.30 -6.60
N PRO A 47 -6.74 15.94 -5.45
CA PRO A 47 -8.02 15.82 -4.74
C PRO A 47 -9.18 16.52 -5.45
N THR A 48 -8.90 17.28 -6.52
CA THR A 48 -9.91 17.99 -7.32
C THR A 48 -10.44 17.17 -8.49
N TRP A 49 -9.92 15.96 -8.69
CA TRP A 49 -10.43 15.05 -9.71
C TRP A 49 -11.82 14.51 -9.33
N PRO A 50 -12.60 14.01 -10.30
CA PRO A 50 -13.88 13.37 -10.00
C PRO A 50 -13.70 12.24 -8.97
N ASP A 51 -14.64 12.12 -8.02
CA ASP A 51 -14.58 11.11 -6.95
C ASP A 51 -14.36 9.70 -7.48
N SER A 52 -15.00 9.33 -8.60
CA SER A 52 -14.83 8.02 -9.24
C SER A 52 -13.42 7.79 -9.79
N ALA A 53 -12.73 8.84 -10.25
CA ALA A 53 -11.35 8.75 -10.69
C ALA A 53 -10.41 8.59 -9.49
N ILE A 54 -10.68 9.28 -8.38
CA ILE A 54 -9.93 9.13 -7.13
C ILE A 54 -10.09 7.70 -6.60
N GLU A 55 -11.33 7.19 -6.54
CA GLU A 55 -11.63 5.83 -6.08
C GLU A 55 -10.94 4.77 -6.95
N ALA A 56 -11.03 4.89 -8.28
CA ALA A 56 -10.39 3.95 -9.20
C ALA A 56 -8.87 3.89 -9.02
N ASN A 57 -8.20 5.03 -8.84
CA ASN A 57 -6.76 5.08 -8.61
C ASN A 57 -6.36 4.49 -7.25
N ILE A 58 -7.12 4.77 -6.19
CA ILE A 58 -6.87 4.19 -4.86
C ILE A 58 -7.01 2.67 -4.91
N LEU A 59 -8.04 2.14 -5.58
CA LEU A 59 -8.22 0.69 -5.77
C LEU A 59 -7.04 0.06 -6.53
N ALA A 60 -6.53 0.74 -7.57
CA ALA A 60 -5.35 0.28 -8.29
C ALA A 60 -4.08 0.27 -7.40
N GLN A 61 -3.86 1.32 -6.62
CA GLN A 61 -2.73 1.42 -5.67
C GLN A 61 -2.79 0.31 -4.61
N ILE A 62 -3.98 0.05 -4.05
CA ILE A 62 -4.20 -1.06 -3.12
C ILE A 62 -3.89 -2.40 -3.80
N SER A 63 -4.37 -2.61 -5.03
CA SER A 63 -4.13 -3.86 -5.77
C SER A 63 -2.64 -4.13 -5.98
N PHE A 64 -1.87 -3.11 -6.38
CA PHE A 64 -0.42 -3.21 -6.54
C PHE A 64 0.31 -3.46 -5.21
N ALA A 65 -0.13 -2.84 -4.12
CA ALA A 65 0.45 -3.06 -2.80
C ALA A 65 0.21 -4.50 -2.31
N LEU A 66 -1.01 -5.01 -2.45
CA LEU A 66 -1.36 -6.37 -2.00
C LEU A 66 -0.70 -7.47 -2.84
N ASN A 67 -0.48 -7.26 -4.14
CA ASN A 67 0.26 -8.21 -4.99
C ASN A 67 1.73 -8.40 -4.57
N ARG A 68 2.27 -7.57 -3.68
CA ARG A 68 3.63 -7.76 -3.13
C ARG A 68 3.63 -8.58 -1.84
N ILE A 69 2.45 -8.79 -1.25
CA ILE A 69 2.25 -9.50 0.02
C ILE A 69 1.74 -10.93 -0.22
N TYR A 70 0.88 -11.11 -1.23
CA TYR A 70 0.31 -12.38 -1.66
C TYR A 70 0.95 -12.86 -2.95
#